data_AF-A0A2K0SWI0-F1
#
_entry.id   AF-A0A2K0SWI0-F1
#
_cell.length_a   1.000
_cell.length_b   1.000
_cell.length_c   1.000
_cell.angle_alpha   90.00
_cell.angle_beta   90.00
_cell.angle_gamma   90.00
#
_symmetry.space_group_name_H-M   'P 1'
#
loop_
_entity.id
_entity.type
_entity.pdbx_description
1 polymer ?
#
loop_
_entity_poly.entity_id
_entity_poly.type
_entity_poly.pdbx_seq_one_letter_code
_entity_poly.pdbx_strand_id
1 'polypeptide(L)'
;MPMLQTLEIWNGGLGYAAIFAYHAERGEAAISWTGTWELVFGPYVLDIWRKVGYKNHRSEKLGVEQRLIENIEEVRGYVDVIELLRTKKHVINRQSLDELRYEMENNCICFP
;
A
#
# COMPACT_ATOMS: atom_id res chain seq x y z
N MET A 1 -0.30 -19.69 8.76
CA MET A 1 -0.30 -18.70 7.68
C MET A 1 0.34 -19.34 6.47
N PRO A 2 -0.28 -19.25 5.28
CA PRO A 2 0.38 -19.58 4.02
C PRO A 2 1.65 -18.74 3.85
N MET A 3 2.54 -19.16 2.96
CA MET A 3 3.81 -18.47 2.66
C MET A 3 3.53 -17.08 2.07
N LEU A 4 3.54 -16.06 2.92
CA LEU A 4 3.19 -14.70 2.52
C LEU A 4 4.26 -14.14 1.58
N GLN A 5 3.88 -13.90 0.32
CA GLN A 5 4.75 -13.30 -0.70
C GLN A 5 4.54 -11.79 -0.83
N THR A 6 3.28 -11.37 -0.88
CA THR A 6 2.92 -9.95 -1.04
C THR A 6 1.76 -9.62 -0.12
N LEU A 7 1.86 -8.50 0.59
CA LEU A 7 0.75 -7.86 1.30
C LEU A 7 0.78 -6.37 0.95
N GLU A 8 -0.35 -5.82 0.53
CA GLU A 8 -0.51 -4.37 0.39
C GLU A 8 -1.71 -3.96 1.25
N ILE A 9 -1.50 -2.99 2.13
CA ILE A 9 -2.54 -2.32 2.91
C ILE A 9 -2.54 -0.88 2.44
N TRP A 10 -3.71 -0.40 2.00
CA TRP A 10 -3.86 0.94 1.49
C TRP A 10 -4.85 1.72 2.34
N ASN A 11 -4.65 3.03 2.38
CA ASN A 11 -5.55 3.99 3.00
C ASN A 11 -5.56 5.26 2.15
N GLY A 12 -6.71 5.84 1.87
CA GLY A 12 -6.82 6.99 0.99
C GLY A 12 -8.11 7.76 1.17
N GLY A 13 -8.04 9.06 0.89
CA GLY A 13 -9.15 9.99 0.95
C GLY A 13 -8.74 11.37 0.43
N LEU A 14 -9.57 12.38 0.67
CA LEU A 14 -9.28 13.73 0.21
C LEU A 14 -8.04 14.27 0.95
N GLY A 15 -6.98 14.57 0.21
CA GLY A 15 -5.74 15.13 0.75
C GLY A 15 -4.87 14.15 1.54
N TYR A 16 -5.16 12.83 1.49
CA TYR A 16 -4.26 11.83 2.05
C TYR A 16 -4.28 10.52 1.26
N ALA A 17 -3.10 9.93 1.14
CA ALA A 17 -2.87 8.63 0.54
C ALA A 17 -1.74 7.92 1.26
N ALA A 18 -1.88 6.60 1.42
CA ALA A 18 -0.86 5.75 1.97
C ALA A 18 -0.99 4.31 1.47
N ILE A 19 0.16 3.68 1.27
CA ILE A 19 0.33 2.27 1.01
C ILE A 19 1.47 1.76 1.88
N PHE A 20 1.13 0.80 2.74
CA PHE A 20 2.08 -0.11 3.31
C PHE A 20 2.16 -1.35 2.42
N ALA A 21 3.37 -1.73 2.01
CA ALA A 21 3.58 -2.97 1.28
C ALA A 21 4.62 -3.85 1.97
N TYR A 22 4.41 -5.15 1.91
CA TYR A 22 5.40 -6.17 2.20
C TYR A 22 5.57 -7.02 0.94
N HIS A 23 6.82 -7.30 0.60
CA HIS A 23 7.16 -8.23 -0.45
C HIS A 23 8.29 -9.13 0.00
N ALA A 24 8.20 -10.42 -0.32
CA ALA A 24 9.27 -11.37 -0.09
C ALA A 24 9.32 -12.45 -1.15
N GLU A 25 10.54 -12.67 -1.65
CA GLU A 25 10.88 -13.67 -2.65
C GLU A 25 12.36 -14.07 -2.49
N ARG A 26 12.69 -15.36 -2.70
CA ARG A 26 14.06 -15.89 -2.83
C ARG A 26 15.06 -15.46 -1.73
N GLY A 27 14.64 -15.42 -0.46
CA GLY A 27 15.54 -15.05 0.64
C GLY A 27 15.62 -13.55 0.90
N GLU A 28 14.84 -12.74 0.19
CA GLU A 28 14.72 -11.31 0.41
C GLU A 28 13.33 -11.00 0.96
N ALA A 29 13.26 -10.08 1.93
CA ALA A 29 12.03 -9.56 2.47
C ALA A 29 12.18 -8.04 2.66
N ALA A 30 11.18 -7.29 2.21
CA ALA A 30 11.14 -5.85 2.35
C ALA A 30 9.75 -5.39 2.78
N ILE A 31 9.71 -4.36 3.62
CA ILE A 31 8.54 -3.53 3.79
C ILE A 31 8.79 -2.18 3.14
N SER A 32 7.73 -1.57 2.63
CA SER A 32 7.78 -0.21 2.13
C SER A 32 6.61 0.62 2.61
N TRP A 33 6.88 1.91 2.74
CA TRP A 33 5.88 2.93 2.98
C TRP A 33 5.88 3.90 1.82
N THR A 34 4.74 4.06 1.16
CA THR A 34 4.50 5.16 0.23
C THR A 34 3.34 5.96 0.78
N GLY A 35 3.51 7.23 1.10
CA GLY A 35 2.39 8.02 1.60
C GLY A 35 2.59 9.51 1.56
N THR A 36 1.52 10.22 1.85
CA THR A 36 1.46 11.69 1.97
C THR A 36 2.04 12.21 3.29
N TRP A 37 2.43 11.31 4.20
CA TRP A 37 3.14 11.63 5.44
C TRP A 37 4.27 10.64 5.67
N GLU A 38 5.24 11.04 6.49
CA GLU A 38 6.31 10.16 6.94
C GLU A 38 5.80 9.20 8.01
N LEU A 39 6.09 7.90 7.85
CA LEU A 39 5.78 6.89 8.85
C LEU A 39 7.07 6.37 9.47
N VAL A 40 7.23 6.57 10.78
CA VAL A 40 8.31 5.95 11.54
C VAL A 40 7.89 4.57 12.02
N PHE A 41 8.52 3.52 11.48
CA PHE A 41 8.29 2.16 11.95
C PHE A 41 8.94 1.95 13.32
N GLY A 42 8.13 1.58 14.31
CA GLY A 42 8.65 1.20 15.63
C GLY A 42 9.56 -0.03 15.55
N PRO A 43 10.59 -0.16 16.42
CA PRO A 43 11.50 -1.30 16.41
C PRO A 43 10.81 -2.66 16.52
N TYR A 44 9.71 -2.72 17.29
CA TYR A 44 8.90 -3.92 17.42
C TYR A 44 8.23 -4.34 16.09
N VAL A 45 7.71 -3.37 15.34
CA VAL A 45 7.09 -3.63 14.02
C VAL A 45 8.13 -4.20 13.06
N LEU A 46 9.34 -3.61 13.03
CA LEU A 46 10.45 -4.09 12.21
C LEU A 46 10.87 -5.52 12.58
N ASP A 47 10.92 -5.84 13.88
CA ASP A 47 11.27 -7.19 14.35
C ASP A 47 10.21 -8.24 13.94
N ILE A 48 8.93 -7.90 14.05
CA ILE A 48 7.84 -8.79 13.61
C ILE A 48 7.94 -9.05 12.11
N TRP A 49 8.14 -8.03 11.28
CA TRP A 49 8.28 -8.21 9.83
C TRP A 49 9.53 -9.01 9.44
N ARG A 50 10.64 -8.84 10.17
CA ARG A 50 11.84 -9.68 10.00
C ARG A 50 11.54 -11.14 10.30
N LYS A 51 10.82 -11.43 11.40
CA LYS A 51 10.38 -12.80 11.75
C LYS A 51 9.46 -13.40 10.69
N VAL A 52 8.57 -12.59 10.11
CA VAL A 52 7.70 -13.02 8.99
C VAL A 52 8.55 -13.39 7.76
N GLY A 53 9.51 -12.55 7.37
CA GLY A 53 10.43 -12.82 6.27
C GLY A 53 11.27 -14.08 6.48
N TYR A 54 11.86 -14.24 7.67
CA TYR A 54 12.64 -15.42 8.02
C TYR A 54 11.82 -16.72 7.99
N LYS A 55 10.60 -16.68 8.55
CA LYS A 55 9.73 -17.86 8.63
C LYS A 55 9.27 -18.34 7.26
N ASN A 56 8.93 -17.42 6.35
CA ASN A 56 8.34 -17.76 5.06
C ASN A 56 9.38 -17.92 3.94
N HIS A 57 10.46 -17.15 3.98
CA HIS A 57 11.42 -17.05 2.86
C HIS A 57 12.88 -17.23 3.26
N ARG A 58 13.18 -17.51 4.54
CA ARG A 58 14.56 -17.59 5.07
C ARG A 58 15.37 -16.29 4.91
N SER A 59 14.68 -15.16 4.81
CA SER A 59 15.35 -13.86 4.77
C SER A 59 15.89 -13.47 6.15
N GLU A 60 17.19 -13.21 6.24
CA GLU A 60 17.86 -12.81 7.50
C GLU A 60 17.74 -11.31 7.77
N LYS A 61 17.56 -10.52 6.71
CA LYS A 61 17.47 -9.06 6.78
C LYS A 61 16.08 -8.60 6.33
N LEU A 62 15.69 -7.42 6.78
CA LEU A 62 14.48 -6.76 6.34
C LEU A 62 14.88 -5.46 5.64
N GLY A 63 14.58 -5.34 4.35
CA GLY A 63 14.63 -4.07 3.64
C GLY A 63 13.52 -3.14 4.12
N VAL A 64 13.83 -1.85 4.25
CA VAL A 64 12.85 -0.82 4.59
C VAL A 64 12.99 0.31 3.60
N GLU A 65 11.95 0.54 2.81
CA GLU A 65 11.89 1.62 1.83
C GLU A 65 10.81 2.62 2.22
N GLN A 66 11.07 3.92 2.00
CA GLN A 66 10.08 4.96 2.25
C GLN A 66 10.07 5.95 1.09
N ARG A 67 8.87 6.33 0.67
CA ARG A 67 8.63 7.31 -0.39
C ARG A 67 7.53 8.26 0.05
N LEU A 68 7.83 9.55 0.06
CA LEU A 68 6.83 10.59 0.28
C LEU A 68 6.13 10.92 -1.03
N ILE A 69 4.82 11.12 -0.99
CA ILE A 69 4.01 11.68 -2.07
C ILE A 69 4.01 13.19 -1.86
N GLU A 70 4.82 13.92 -2.63
CA GLU A 70 5.04 15.35 -2.46
C GLU A 70 3.83 16.20 -2.89
N ASN A 71 3.16 15.82 -3.98
CA ASN A 71 2.03 16.56 -4.53
C ASN A 71 0.70 16.03 -3.97
N ILE A 72 0.40 16.38 -2.71
CA ILE A 72 -0.85 15.98 -2.05
C ILE A 72 -2.08 16.48 -2.82
N GLU A 73 -1.99 17.63 -3.50
CA GLU A 73 -3.05 18.20 -4.33
C GLU A 73 -3.41 17.33 -5.55
N GLU A 74 -2.52 16.43 -5.97
CA GLU A 74 -2.80 15.47 -7.05
C GLU A 74 -3.57 14.24 -6.55
N VAL A 75 -3.64 14.01 -5.23
CA VAL A 75 -4.44 12.94 -4.63
C VAL A 75 -5.88 13.43 -4.47
N ARG A 76 -6.69 13.16 -5.48
CA ARG A 76 -8.10 13.55 -5.54
C ARG A 76 -8.98 12.61 -4.69
N GLY A 77 -8.48 11.43 -4.34
CA GLY A 77 -9.13 10.53 -3.39
C GLY A 77 -8.57 9.10 -3.41
N TYR A 78 -9.36 8.16 -2.90
CA TYR A 78 -8.96 6.75 -2.75
C TYR A 78 -8.66 6.06 -4.09
N VAL A 79 -9.26 6.50 -5.19
CA VAL A 79 -9.00 5.96 -6.54
C VAL A 79 -7.53 6.13 -6.94
N ASP A 80 -6.92 7.27 -6.64
CA ASP A 80 -5.51 7.52 -6.97
C ASP A 80 -4.58 6.63 -6.15
N VAL A 81 -4.99 6.29 -4.92
CA VAL A 81 -4.25 5.35 -4.06
C VAL A 81 -4.33 3.93 -4.60
N ILE A 82 -5.50 3.50 -5.09
CA ILE A 82 -5.67 2.17 -5.68
C ILE A 82 -4.77 1.99 -6.91
N GLU A 83 -4.58 3.03 -7.72
CA GLU A 83 -3.72 2.99 -8.91
C GLU A 83 -2.24 2.75 -8.59
N LEU A 84 -1.81 3.11 -7.39
CA LEU A 84 -0.44 2.91 -6.90
C LEU A 84 -0.18 1.47 -6.40
N LEU A 85 -1.22 0.65 -6.20
CA LEU A 85 -1.07 -0.74 -5.74
C LEU A 85 -0.50 -1.64 -6.84
N ARG A 86 0.49 -2.46 -6.50
CA ARG A 86 1.00 -3.50 -7.42
C ARG A 86 -0.07 -4.55 -7.69
N THR A 87 -0.92 -4.82 -6.70
CA THR A 87 -1.99 -5.82 -6.75
C THR A 87 -3.32 -5.28 -7.26
N LYS A 88 -3.39 -4.03 -7.77
CA LYS A 88 -4.64 -3.35 -8.15
C LYS A 88 -5.60 -4.19 -9.00
N LYS A 89 -5.08 -4.99 -9.94
CA LYS A 89 -5.85 -5.90 -10.80
C LYS A 89 -6.65 -6.97 -10.05
N HIS A 90 -6.27 -7.26 -8.80
CA HIS A 90 -6.93 -8.22 -7.90
C HIS A 90 -7.81 -7.55 -6.85
N VAL A 91 -7.69 -6.23 -6.67
CA VAL A 91 -8.43 -5.46 -5.66
C VAL A 91 -9.71 -4.90 -6.24
N ILE A 92 -9.64 -4.35 -7.46
CA ILE A 92 -10.80 -3.78 -8.15
C ILE A 92 -10.73 -4.13 -9.64
N ASN A 93 -11.89 -4.40 -10.23
CA ASN A 93 -11.95 -4.55 -11.68
C ASN A 93 -11.88 -3.16 -12.36
N ARG A 94 -11.50 -3.14 -13.63
CA ARG A 94 -11.32 -1.88 -14.37
C ARG A 94 -12.61 -1.05 -14.46
N GLN A 95 -13.76 -1.69 -14.68
CA GLN A 95 -15.03 -0.99 -14.82
C GLN A 95 -15.43 -0.29 -13.52
N SER A 96 -15.33 -0.97 -12.38
CA SER A 96 -15.61 -0.35 -11.08
C SER A 96 -14.63 0.78 -10.76
N LEU A 97 -13.38 0.68 -11.21
CA LEU A 97 -12.43 1.78 -11.07
C LEU A 97 -12.84 3.00 -11.92
N ASP A 98 -13.32 2.78 -13.14
CA ASP A 98 -13.82 3.82 -14.03
C ASP A 98 -15.13 4.44 -13.48
N GLU A 99 -16.02 3.64 -12.88
CA GLU A 99 -17.24 4.11 -12.19
C GLU A 99 -16.89 5.01 -11.00
N LEU A 100 -15.92 4.61 -10.16
CA LEU A 100 -15.49 5.44 -9.03
C LEU A 100 -14.87 6.76 -9.48
N ARG A 101 -14.11 6.77 -10.58
CA ARG A 101 -13.60 8.02 -11.19
C ARG A 101 -14.75 8.93 -11.61
N TYR A 102 -15.71 8.36 -12.32
CA TYR A 102 -16.87 9.10 -12.78
C TYR A 102 -17.67 9.69 -11.61
N GLU A 103 -17.93 8.91 -10.56
CA GLU A 103 -18.64 9.37 -9.37
C GLU A 103 -17.88 10.50 -8.64
N MET A 104 -16.56 10.40 -8.56
CA MET A 104 -15.71 11.44 -7.99
C MET A 104 -15.75 12.75 -8.79
N GLU A 105 -15.61 12.67 -10.11
CA GLU A 105 -15.64 13.84 -11.00
C GLU A 105 -16.99 14.56 -11.00
N ASN A 106 -18.09 13.81 -10.86
CA ASN A 106 -19.44 14.35 -10.86
C ASN A 106 -19.99 14.64 -9.45
N ASN A 107 -19.15 14.50 -8.41
CA ASN A 107 -19.54 14.66 -7.01
C ASN A 107 -20.79 13.83 -6.63
N CYS A 108 -20.94 12.67 -7.27
CA CYS A 108 -22.05 11.72 -7.08
C CYS A 108 -21.71 10.65 -6.04
N ILE A 109 -20.60 10.80 -5.33
CA ILE A 109 -20.16 9.81 -4.36
C ILE A 109 -21.14 9.80 -3.18
N CYS A 110 -21.91 8.71 -3.07
CA CYS A 110 -22.71 8.44 -1.89
C CYS A 110 -21.80 7.84 -0.80
N PHE A 111 -21.02 8.66 -0.11
CA PHE A 111 -20.52 8.28 1.22
C PHE A 111 -21.47 8.84 2.29
N PRO A 112 -21.80 8.07 3.34
CA PRO A 112 -22.39 8.62 4.56
C PRO A 112 -21.42 9.56 5.30
#